data_AF-A0A1G9DJB6-F1
#
_entry.id   AF-A0A1G9DJB6-F1
#
_cell.length_a   1.000
_cell.length_b   1.000
_cell.length_c   1.000
_cell.angle_alpha   90.00
_cell.angle_beta   90.00
_cell.angle_gamma   90.00
#
_symmetry.space_group_name_H-M   'P 1'
#
loop_
_entity.id
_entity.type
_entity.pdbx_description
1 polymer ?
#
loop_
_entity_poly.entity_id
_entity_poly.type
_entity_poly.pdbx_seq_one_letter_code
_entity_poly.pdbx_strand_id
1 'polypeptide(L)'
;MRTRTTRAVTAVAAAALAGTAWTVYGGFRDGVGSVAAGESATAYDPGDPRQVAGSADDVFHAEVLRHTGRRVIAEIPSDVYEVRVLHAFKGGLRGTVTITEDVGHGPLTPGAAYVLATASWAGEASGMHALLEHDTPATPDLSAPASPPAGPAARVGATVGEYWEWAVAHQVDVTPDS
;
A
#
# COMPACT_ATOMS: atom_id res chain seq x y z
N MET A 1 19.96 -47.07 -49.85
CA MET A 1 20.77 -47.88 -48.90
C MET A 1 20.83 -47.13 -47.57
N ARG A 2 20.04 -47.64 -46.60
CA ARG A 2 20.01 -47.46 -45.14
C ARG A 2 20.29 -46.09 -44.49
N THR A 3 19.17 -45.47 -44.11
CA THR A 3 18.90 -44.67 -42.90
C THR A 3 19.50 -45.29 -41.61
N ARG A 4 20.09 -44.45 -40.74
CA ARG A 4 20.19 -44.71 -39.29
C ARG A 4 20.04 -43.43 -38.46
N THR A 5 18.90 -43.37 -37.79
CA THR A 5 18.52 -42.66 -36.57
C THR A 5 19.53 -42.90 -35.42
N THR A 6 19.67 -41.98 -34.46
CA THR A 6 19.48 -42.23 -32.99
C THR A 6 19.83 -41.00 -32.11
N ARG A 7 18.76 -40.50 -31.47
CA ARG A 7 18.55 -39.98 -30.08
C ARG A 7 19.27 -38.74 -29.52
N ALA A 8 18.40 -37.93 -28.94
CA ALA A 8 18.58 -36.75 -28.10
C ALA A 8 19.16 -37.04 -26.71
N VAL A 9 19.72 -36.01 -26.08
CA VAL A 9 19.67 -35.82 -24.63
C VAL A 9 19.17 -34.41 -24.34
N THR A 10 18.05 -34.35 -23.65
CA THR A 10 17.35 -33.20 -23.13
C THR A 10 18.14 -32.61 -21.97
N ALA A 11 18.40 -31.29 -21.98
CA ALA A 11 18.77 -30.55 -20.78
C ALA A 11 17.60 -29.63 -20.43
N VAL A 12 16.80 -30.05 -19.45
CA VAL A 12 15.80 -29.20 -18.79
C VAL A 12 16.56 -28.30 -17.83
N ALA A 13 16.73 -27.03 -18.19
CA ALA A 13 17.14 -26.00 -17.25
C ALA A 13 15.88 -25.31 -16.73
N ALA A 14 15.52 -25.65 -15.49
CA ALA A 14 14.56 -24.95 -14.68
C ALA A 14 15.12 -23.60 -14.20
N ALA A 15 14.19 -22.74 -13.75
CA ALA A 15 14.37 -21.53 -12.93
C ALA A 15 14.34 -20.18 -13.67
N ALA A 16 13.15 -19.61 -13.72
CA ALA A 16 12.88 -18.28 -13.14
C ALA A 16 11.36 -18.14 -12.98
N LEU A 17 10.84 -18.47 -11.80
CA LEU A 17 9.55 -17.93 -11.37
C LEU A 17 9.79 -16.45 -11.08
N ALA A 18 9.71 -15.63 -12.12
CA ALA A 18 9.55 -14.20 -11.95
C ALA A 18 8.16 -14.00 -11.36
N GLY A 19 8.11 -13.70 -10.07
CA GLY A 19 6.89 -13.42 -9.33
C GLY A 19 6.12 -12.30 -10.03
N THR A 20 4.98 -12.66 -10.63
CA THR A 20 3.93 -11.73 -11.02
C THR A 20 3.09 -11.43 -9.80
N ALA A 21 3.63 -10.63 -8.88
CA ALA A 21 2.79 -9.89 -7.95
C ALA A 21 2.50 -8.53 -8.61
N TRP A 22 1.27 -8.03 -8.42
CA TRP A 22 0.71 -6.77 -8.93
C TRP A 22 -0.18 -6.85 -10.19
N THR A 23 -1.35 -7.48 -10.03
CA THR A 23 -2.54 -7.24 -10.90
C THR A 23 -3.78 -6.96 -10.05
N VAL A 24 -3.72 -5.95 -9.17
CA VAL A 24 -4.95 -5.48 -8.47
C VAL A 24 -5.28 -4.02 -8.76
N TYR A 25 -4.34 -3.21 -9.29
CA TYR A 25 -4.67 -1.83 -9.73
C TYR A 25 -5.08 -1.72 -11.22
N GLY A 26 -4.97 -2.80 -12.01
CA GLY A 26 -5.25 -2.81 -13.45
C GLY A 26 -6.62 -3.36 -13.88
N GLY A 27 -7.49 -3.74 -12.95
CA GLY A 27 -8.71 -4.52 -13.22
C GLY A 27 -9.87 -3.81 -13.93
N PHE A 28 -9.79 -2.50 -14.20
CA PHE A 28 -10.89 -1.72 -14.80
C PHE A 28 -10.57 -1.21 -16.22
N ARG A 29 -9.95 -2.04 -17.06
CA ARG A 29 -9.61 -1.65 -18.43
C ARG A 29 -10.43 -2.26 -19.57
N ASP A 30 -11.48 -3.00 -19.27
CA ASP A 30 -12.45 -3.42 -20.29
C ASP A 30 -13.88 -3.07 -19.86
N GLY A 31 -14.31 -1.84 -20.12
CA GLY A 31 -15.69 -1.44 -19.84
C GLY A 31 -15.98 0.03 -20.10
N VAL A 32 -16.48 0.31 -21.29
CA VAL A 32 -16.97 1.59 -21.80
C VAL A 32 -17.89 2.31 -20.78
N GLY A 33 -17.58 3.57 -20.43
CA GLY A 33 -18.57 4.50 -19.87
C GLY A 33 -18.14 5.25 -18.61
N SER A 34 -18.09 6.59 -18.72
CA SER A 34 -18.03 7.60 -17.66
C SER A 34 -18.46 7.12 -16.25
N VAL A 35 -17.52 6.98 -15.33
CA VAL A 35 -17.79 6.82 -13.90
C VAL A 35 -17.45 8.13 -13.18
N ALA A 36 -18.48 8.76 -12.63
CA ALA A 36 -18.34 9.82 -11.63
C ALA A 36 -17.58 9.26 -10.42
N ALA A 37 -16.65 10.06 -9.86
CA ALA A 37 -15.94 9.86 -8.60
C ALA A 37 -15.97 8.41 -8.07
N GLY A 38 -15.19 7.54 -8.72
CA GLY A 38 -15.21 6.11 -8.45
C GLY A 38 -14.64 5.82 -7.07
N GLU A 39 -15.46 5.25 -6.20
CA GLU A 39 -14.99 4.42 -5.09
C GLU A 39 -14.08 3.35 -5.69
N SER A 40 -12.77 3.49 -5.50
CA SER A 40 -11.83 2.42 -5.82
C SER A 40 -12.25 1.20 -5.01
N ALA A 41 -12.80 0.18 -5.67
CA ALA A 41 -13.17 -1.07 -5.02
C ALA A 41 -11.88 -1.76 -4.55
N THR A 42 -11.47 -1.45 -3.33
CA THR A 42 -10.36 -2.12 -2.65
C THR A 42 -10.79 -3.52 -2.25
N ALA A 43 -9.89 -4.50 -2.34
CA ALA A 43 -10.16 -5.85 -1.85
C ALA A 43 -10.22 -5.92 -0.31
N TYR A 44 -9.84 -4.83 0.36
CA TYR A 44 -9.90 -4.64 1.82
C TYR A 44 -10.95 -3.59 2.19
N ASP A 45 -11.52 -3.71 3.38
CA ASP A 45 -12.32 -2.67 4.03
C ASP A 45 -11.40 -1.58 4.61
N PRO A 46 -11.41 -0.33 4.09
CA PRO A 46 -10.61 0.76 4.64
C PRO A 46 -10.97 1.12 6.09
N GLY A 47 -12.17 0.74 6.55
CA GLY A 47 -12.60 0.87 7.94
C GLY A 47 -12.08 -0.21 8.89
N ASP A 48 -11.52 -1.32 8.39
CA ASP A 48 -10.90 -2.37 9.22
C ASP A 48 -9.37 -2.25 9.17
N PRO A 49 -8.72 -1.75 10.24
CA PRO A 49 -7.28 -1.52 10.25
C PRO A 49 -6.46 -2.79 10.06
N ARG A 50 -7.03 -3.98 10.35
CA ARG A 50 -6.33 -5.25 10.16
C ARG A 50 -6.25 -5.64 8.69
N GLN A 51 -7.29 -5.33 7.92
CA GLN A 51 -7.28 -5.60 6.48
C GLN A 51 -6.37 -4.59 5.77
N VAL A 52 -6.44 -3.32 6.16
CA VAL A 52 -5.48 -2.29 5.72
C VAL A 52 -4.04 -2.70 6.03
N ALA A 53 -3.75 -3.10 7.28
CA ALA A 53 -2.42 -3.55 7.68
C ALA A 53 -2.01 -4.83 6.93
N GLY A 54 -2.94 -5.73 6.63
CA GLY A 54 -2.67 -6.95 5.87
C GLY A 54 -2.28 -6.67 4.43
N SER A 55 -2.99 -5.75 3.77
CA SER A 55 -2.74 -5.36 2.38
C SER A 55 -1.55 -4.41 2.20
N ALA A 56 -1.13 -3.68 3.23
CA ALA A 56 0.01 -2.77 3.16
C ALA A 56 1.36 -3.50 3.24
N ASP A 57 2.35 -3.05 2.45
CA ASP A 57 3.74 -3.50 2.63
C ASP A 57 4.36 -2.85 3.88
N ASP A 58 4.07 -1.55 4.08
CA ASP A 58 4.59 -0.74 5.18
C ASP A 58 3.45 0.00 5.89
N VAL A 59 3.52 0.06 7.23
CA VAL A 59 2.62 0.86 8.07
C VAL A 59 3.48 1.68 9.03
N PHE A 60 3.40 3.00 8.97
CA PHE A 60 4.31 3.87 9.70
C PHE A 60 3.69 5.23 10.05
N HIS A 61 4.11 5.79 11.18
CA HIS A 61 3.83 7.17 11.56
C HIS A 61 4.85 8.10 10.92
N ALA A 62 4.37 9.13 10.23
CA ALA A 62 5.21 10.04 9.47
C ALA A 62 4.69 11.48 9.51
N GLU A 63 5.61 12.43 9.47
CA GLU A 63 5.32 13.85 9.27
C GLU A 63 5.46 14.20 7.78
N VAL A 64 4.48 14.90 7.23
CA VAL A 64 4.53 15.39 5.85
C VAL A 64 5.47 16.57 5.78
N LEU A 65 6.57 16.45 5.05
CA LEU A 65 7.52 17.54 4.90
C LEU A 65 7.02 18.55 3.87
N ARG A 66 6.60 18.05 2.69
CA ARG A 66 6.13 18.90 1.59
C ARG A 66 5.40 18.09 0.51
N HIS A 67 4.51 18.77 -0.20
CA HIS A 67 4.04 18.35 -1.53
C HIS A 67 5.12 18.69 -2.56
N THR A 68 5.57 17.69 -3.30
CA THR A 68 6.64 17.81 -4.30
C THR A 68 6.10 18.03 -5.72
N GLY A 69 4.79 17.86 -5.91
CA GLY A 69 4.10 18.13 -7.15
C GLY A 69 3.13 17.01 -7.51
N ARG A 70 2.69 17.05 -8.77
CA ARG A 70 1.75 16.07 -9.34
C ARG A 70 2.36 15.46 -10.59
N ARG A 71 2.18 14.16 -10.78
CA ARG A 71 2.55 13.45 -12.01
C ARG A 71 1.70 12.20 -12.19
N VAL A 72 1.83 11.59 -13.36
CA VAL A 72 1.18 10.30 -13.66
C VAL A 72 2.14 9.18 -13.32
N ILE A 73 1.70 8.23 -12.49
CA ILE A 73 2.47 7.04 -12.06
C ILE A 73 1.61 5.82 -12.37
N ALA A 74 2.14 4.88 -13.16
CA ALA A 74 1.37 3.74 -13.64
C ALA A 74 0.00 4.14 -14.25
N GLU A 75 -0.01 5.24 -15.00
CA GLU A 75 -1.21 5.83 -15.63
C GLU A 75 -2.24 6.45 -14.67
N ILE A 76 -1.90 6.56 -13.39
CA ILE A 76 -2.74 7.17 -12.36
C ILE A 76 -2.20 8.57 -12.06
N PRO A 77 -3.01 9.64 -12.17
CA PRO A 77 -2.63 10.96 -11.70
C PRO A 77 -2.48 10.95 -10.17
N SER A 78 -1.29 11.24 -9.68
CA SER A 78 -0.98 11.20 -8.25
C SER A 78 -0.30 12.49 -7.78
N ASP A 79 -0.69 12.94 -6.60
CA ASP A 79 0.05 13.91 -5.81
C ASP A 79 1.22 13.21 -5.11
N VAL A 80 2.39 13.85 -5.07
CA VAL A 80 3.63 13.25 -4.57
C VAL A 80 4.12 14.02 -3.36
N TYR A 81 4.41 13.31 -2.28
CA TYR A 81 4.83 13.91 -1.02
C TYR A 81 6.16 13.33 -0.55
N GLU A 82 6.97 14.18 0.09
CA GLU A 82 8.07 13.73 0.94
C GLU A 82 7.58 13.69 2.38
N VAL A 83 7.79 12.56 3.04
CA VAL A 83 7.44 12.36 4.45
C VAL A 83 8.66 11.92 5.23
N ARG A 84 8.74 12.33 6.49
CA ARG A 84 9.76 11.85 7.43
C ARG A 84 9.14 10.78 8.31
N VAL A 85 9.65 9.57 8.23
CA VAL A 85 9.25 8.45 9.08
C VAL A 85 9.69 8.73 10.52
N LEU A 86 8.73 8.73 11.44
CA LEU A 86 8.94 8.92 12.87
C LEU A 86 8.95 7.58 13.60
N HIS A 87 8.07 6.66 13.20
CA HIS A 87 7.94 5.33 13.77
C HIS A 87 7.41 4.35 12.72
N ALA A 88 7.92 3.12 12.68
CA ALA A 88 7.43 2.07 11.78
C ALA A 88 6.76 0.95 12.59
N PHE A 89 5.50 0.66 12.28
CA PHE A 89 4.72 -0.44 12.86
C PHE A 89 4.89 -1.73 12.06
N LYS A 90 4.93 -1.61 10.73
CA LYS A 90 5.16 -2.70 9.77
C LYS A 90 6.15 -2.25 8.71
N GLY A 91 6.98 -3.18 8.24
CA GLY A 91 7.95 -2.93 7.19
C GLY A 91 9.26 -2.32 7.70
N GLY A 92 10.04 -1.76 6.78
CA GLY A 92 11.45 -1.40 7.01
C GLY A 92 11.79 0.07 6.81
N LEU A 93 10.81 0.90 6.44
CA LEU A 93 11.03 2.28 6.06
C LEU A 93 11.59 3.15 7.18
N ARG A 94 12.54 4.02 6.84
CA ARG A 94 13.22 4.95 7.75
C ARG A 94 13.62 6.21 7.00
N GLY A 95 13.79 7.31 7.73
CA GLY A 95 14.27 8.58 7.17
C GLY A 95 13.21 9.25 6.31
N THR A 96 13.62 9.87 5.22
CA THR A 96 12.71 10.53 4.28
C THR A 96 12.27 9.55 3.20
N VAL A 97 10.96 9.41 3.04
CA VAL A 97 10.32 8.52 2.05
C VAL A 97 9.47 9.34 1.10
N THR A 98 9.40 8.92 -0.16
CA THR A 98 8.48 9.49 -1.14
C THR A 98 7.23 8.64 -1.22
N ILE A 99 6.08 9.25 -0.97
CA ILE A 99 4.77 8.61 -1.10
C ILE A 99 3.97 9.27 -2.21
N THR A 100 3.00 8.54 -2.74
CA THR A 100 2.12 8.99 -3.83
C THR A 100 0.67 8.73 -3.45
N GLU A 101 -0.18 9.73 -3.62
CA GLU A 101 -1.61 9.67 -3.32
C GLU A 101 -2.39 9.96 -4.60
N ASP A 102 -3.42 9.15 -4.89
CA ASP A 102 -4.26 9.34 -6.07
C ASP A 102 -5.05 10.66 -5.95
N VAL A 103 -5.01 11.48 -7.02
CA VAL A 103 -5.66 12.80 -7.01
C VAL A 103 -7.17 12.64 -6.79
N GLY A 104 -7.71 13.41 -5.86
CA GLY A 104 -9.15 13.41 -5.53
C GLY A 104 -9.43 13.04 -4.08
N HIS A 105 -8.45 12.45 -3.40
CA HIS A 105 -8.41 12.31 -1.95
C HIS A 105 -7.93 13.63 -1.34
N GLY A 106 -8.43 13.97 -0.14
CA GLY A 106 -8.13 15.26 0.49
C GLY A 106 -6.63 15.37 0.77
N PRO A 107 -5.94 16.44 0.34
CA PRO A 107 -4.48 16.44 0.31
C PRO A 107 -3.89 16.34 1.71
N LEU A 108 -2.84 15.53 1.84
CA LEU A 108 -2.00 15.53 3.03
C LEU A 108 -1.45 16.93 3.32
N THR A 109 -1.54 17.34 4.59
CA THR A 109 -1.16 18.70 5.02
C THR A 109 0.32 18.74 5.41
N PRO A 110 1.17 19.57 4.77
CA PRO A 110 2.55 19.76 5.20
C PRO A 110 2.65 20.21 6.66
N GLY A 111 3.56 19.60 7.42
CA GLY A 111 3.77 19.79 8.86
C GLY A 111 2.82 18.98 9.74
N ALA A 112 1.80 18.32 9.18
CA ALA A 112 0.97 17.39 9.93
C ALA A 112 1.57 15.98 9.89
N ALA A 113 1.26 15.17 10.91
CA ALA A 113 1.67 13.78 10.97
C ALA A 113 0.47 12.83 10.95
N TYR A 114 0.70 11.67 10.36
CA TYR A 114 -0.32 10.66 10.06
C TYR A 114 0.27 9.29 10.31
N VAL A 115 -0.58 8.31 10.62
CA VAL A 115 -0.22 6.91 10.36
C VAL A 115 -0.61 6.63 8.92
N LEU A 116 0.35 6.11 8.15
CA LEU A 116 0.25 5.86 6.72
C LEU A 116 0.40 4.36 6.48
N ALA A 117 -0.55 3.79 5.75
CA ALA A 117 -0.45 2.44 5.20
C ALA A 117 -0.12 2.55 3.72
N THR A 118 0.96 1.91 3.29
CA THR A 118 1.45 2.05 1.91
C THR A 118 1.85 0.73 1.31
N ALA A 119 1.89 0.69 -0.03
CA ALA A 119 2.46 -0.42 -0.76
C ALA A 119 3.51 0.05 -1.76
N SER A 120 4.51 -0.78 -2.01
CA SER A 120 5.66 -0.45 -2.84
C SER A 120 5.28 -0.47 -4.32
N TRP A 121 5.67 0.57 -5.05
CA TRP A 121 5.57 0.53 -6.51
C TRP A 121 6.60 -0.42 -7.11
N ALA A 122 6.18 -1.16 -8.14
CA ALA A 122 7.07 -1.91 -9.02
C ALA A 122 7.55 -1.06 -10.22
N GLY A 123 8.60 -1.51 -10.91
CA GLY A 123 9.03 -0.94 -12.19
C GLY A 123 9.67 0.45 -12.07
N GLU A 124 9.29 1.37 -12.96
CA GLU A 124 9.91 2.70 -13.09
C GLU A 124 9.69 3.62 -11.88
N ALA A 125 8.67 3.34 -11.07
CA ALA A 125 8.40 4.03 -9.81
C ALA A 125 8.98 3.29 -8.59
N SER A 126 9.86 2.30 -8.81
CA SER A 126 10.56 1.61 -7.72
C SER A 126 11.26 2.59 -6.79
N GLY A 127 11.02 2.43 -5.48
CA GLY A 127 11.48 3.35 -4.44
C GLY A 127 10.45 4.41 -4.01
N MET A 128 9.25 4.40 -4.58
CA MET A 128 8.10 5.16 -4.09
C MET A 128 7.06 4.22 -3.50
N HIS A 129 6.19 4.78 -2.65
CA HIS A 129 5.15 4.03 -1.98
C HIS A 129 3.77 4.62 -2.29
N ALA A 130 2.86 3.81 -2.82
CA ALA A 130 1.46 4.16 -3.03
C ALA A 130 0.75 4.21 -1.68
N LEU A 131 0.08 5.34 -1.39
CA LEU A 131 -0.75 5.47 -0.21
C LEU A 131 -2.01 4.63 -0.39
N LEU A 132 -2.23 3.69 0.52
CA LEU A 132 -3.45 2.88 0.57
C LEU A 132 -4.48 3.55 1.47
N GLU A 133 -4.06 3.99 2.65
CA GLU A 133 -4.92 4.58 3.67
C GLU A 133 -4.10 5.47 4.61
N HIS A 134 -4.76 6.45 5.22
CA HIS A 134 -4.15 7.25 6.29
C HIS A 134 -5.16 7.61 7.38
N ASP A 135 -4.68 7.74 8.62
CA ASP A 135 -5.54 8.18 9.71
C ASP A 135 -6.12 9.58 9.42
N THR A 136 -7.41 9.74 9.68
CA THR A 136 -8.10 11.05 9.63
C THR A 136 -8.91 11.23 10.93
N PRO A 137 -8.71 12.31 11.70
CA PRO A 137 -7.79 13.41 11.44
C PRO A 137 -6.31 13.03 11.61
N ALA A 138 -5.42 13.91 11.14
CA ALA A 138 -3.99 13.84 11.38
C ALA A 138 -3.69 13.63 12.88
N THR A 139 -2.74 12.75 13.18
CA THR A 139 -2.34 12.41 14.55
C THR A 139 -0.87 12.76 14.77
N PRO A 140 -0.56 13.87 15.48
CA PRO A 140 0.82 14.24 15.79
C PRO A 140 1.46 13.36 16.88
N ASP A 141 0.64 12.70 17.71
CA ASP A 141 1.07 12.02 18.92
C ASP A 141 0.49 10.60 18.97
N LEU A 142 1.36 9.59 18.93
CA LEU A 142 0.95 8.19 19.04
C LEU A 142 0.35 7.83 20.40
N SER A 143 0.59 8.64 21.44
CA SER A 143 -0.03 8.47 22.76
C SER A 143 -1.40 9.10 22.86
N ALA A 144 -1.86 9.82 21.82
CA ALA A 144 -3.22 10.33 21.77
C ALA A 144 -4.24 9.17 21.78
N PRO A 145 -5.43 9.37 22.37
CA PRO A 145 -6.49 8.38 22.30
C PRO A 145 -6.81 8.06 20.84
N ALA A 146 -6.85 6.78 20.49
CA ALA A 146 -7.36 6.37 19.20
C ALA A 146 -8.83 6.77 19.11
N SER A 147 -9.25 7.26 17.95
CA SER A 147 -10.67 7.35 17.57
C SER A 147 -10.97 6.20 16.61
N PRO A 148 -10.98 4.94 17.08
CA PRO A 148 -11.12 3.81 16.18
C PRO A 148 -12.50 3.87 15.50
N PRO A 149 -12.59 3.51 14.20
CA PRO A 149 -13.88 3.17 13.62
C PRO A 149 -14.54 2.06 14.45
N ALA A 150 -15.88 2.02 14.46
CA ALA A 150 -16.64 1.05 15.24
C ALA A 150 -16.28 -0.38 14.79
N GLY A 151 -15.41 -1.06 15.55
CA GLY A 151 -14.91 -2.38 15.20
C GLY A 151 -14.30 -3.11 16.40
N PRO A 152 -14.05 -4.42 16.30
CA PRO A 152 -13.55 -5.25 17.41
C PRO A 152 -12.16 -4.85 17.92
N ALA A 153 -11.44 -4.03 17.16
CA ALA A 153 -10.14 -3.43 17.48
C ALA A 153 -10.22 -2.25 18.45
N ALA A 154 -11.40 -1.64 18.60
CA ALA A 154 -11.64 -0.47 19.44
C ALA A 154 -11.60 -0.85 20.93
N ARG A 155 -10.41 -1.17 21.45
CA ARG A 155 -10.20 -1.26 22.89
C ARG A 155 -10.43 0.13 23.46
N VAL A 156 -11.44 0.25 24.31
CA VAL A 156 -11.74 1.51 25.02
C VAL A 156 -10.48 1.97 25.74
N GLY A 157 -9.99 3.17 25.40
CA GLY A 157 -8.81 3.77 26.01
C GLY A 157 -7.46 3.43 25.35
N ALA A 158 -7.43 2.69 24.23
CA ALA A 158 -6.21 2.49 23.48
C ALA A 158 -5.69 3.80 22.85
N THR A 159 -4.38 3.93 22.81
CA THR A 159 -3.69 4.99 22.07
C THR A 159 -3.60 4.67 20.58
N VAL A 160 -3.32 5.66 19.73
CA VAL A 160 -3.11 5.44 18.29
C VAL A 160 -1.97 4.47 18.02
N GLY A 161 -0.88 4.57 18.78
CA GLY A 161 0.24 3.62 18.69
C GLY A 161 -0.19 2.19 19.02
N GLU A 162 -0.84 1.98 20.16
CA GLU A 162 -1.32 0.64 20.57
C GLU A 162 -2.34 0.07 19.58
N TYR A 163 -3.19 0.92 19.01
CA TYR A 163 -4.18 0.53 18.00
C TYR A 163 -3.52 -0.03 16.74
N TRP A 164 -2.53 0.67 16.18
CA TRP A 164 -1.83 0.22 14.97
C TRP A 164 -0.86 -0.92 15.22
N GLU A 165 -0.19 -0.97 16.38
CA GLU A 165 0.59 -2.15 16.80
C GLU A 165 -0.29 -3.40 16.86
N TRP A 166 -1.49 -3.29 17.46
CA TRP A 166 -2.44 -4.39 17.51
C TRP A 166 -2.93 -4.78 16.12
N ALA A 167 -3.28 -3.81 15.27
CA ALA A 167 -3.78 -4.06 13.92
C ALA A 167 -2.75 -4.81 13.06
N VAL A 168 -1.48 -4.40 13.11
CA VAL A 168 -0.38 -5.08 12.41
C VAL A 168 -0.16 -6.49 12.98
N ALA A 169 -0.17 -6.65 14.30
CA ALA A 169 0.00 -7.96 14.94
C ALA A 169 -1.15 -8.95 14.63
N HIS A 170 -2.34 -8.43 14.28
CA HIS A 170 -3.54 -9.22 13.96
C HIS A 170 -4.01 -8.98 12.53
N GLN A 171 -3.08 -8.63 11.64
CA GLN A 171 -3.41 -8.31 10.26
C GLN A 171 -4.08 -9.48 9.56
N VAL A 172 -5.01 -9.17 8.66
CA VAL A 172 -5.71 -10.15 7.83
C VAL A 172 -5.30 -9.89 6.40
N ASP A 173 -4.62 -10.85 5.79
CA ASP A 173 -4.38 -10.80 4.36
C ASP A 173 -5.68 -11.14 3.62
N VAL A 174 -6.17 -10.16 2.87
CA VAL A 174 -7.37 -10.29 2.02
C VAL A 174 -7.01 -10.39 0.55
N THR A 175 -5.72 -10.55 0.24
CA THR A 175 -5.25 -10.85 -1.11
C THR A 175 -5.74 -12.25 -1.47
N PRO A 176 -6.49 -12.44 -2.57
CA PRO A 176 -6.98 -13.76 -2.94
C PRO A 176 -5.81 -14.72 -3.19
N ASP A 177 -5.86 -15.90 -2.55
CA ASP A 177 -4.94 -17.01 -2.82
C ASP A 177 -4.95 -17.30 -4.32
N SER A 178 -3.77 -17.15 -4.95
CA SER A 178 -3.57 -17.28 -6.39
C SER A 178 -3.41 -18.73 -6.84
#